data_AF-A0A7S1KC10-F1
#
_entry.id   AF-A0A7S1KC10-F1
#
_cell.length_a   1.000
_cell.length_b   1.000
_cell.length_c   1.000
_cell.angle_alpha   90.00
_cell.angle_beta   90.00
_cell.angle_gamma   90.00
#
_symmetry.space_group_name_H-M   'P 1'
#
loop_
_entity.id
_entity.type
_entity.pdbx_description
1 polymer ?
#
loop_
_entity_poly.entity_id
_entity_poly.type
_entity_poly.pdbx_seq_one_letter_code
_entity_poly.pdbx_strand_id
1 'polypeptide(L)'
;SPSPSPSPLSNLEDALHSSVNDVFSKAQASLEAATGLPLRLGASSLASLIEVDRQARLSAAIPGSDMTAVFLGTGSMYPTKHRGTSSVALRWESDGADIWLFDAGEGTQLQIQASPIRAGRIRRVFVSHMHGDHMMGLAGIVTFLTSHATREVPLEIYGPE
;
A
#
# COMPACT_ATOMS: atom_id res chain seq x y z
N SER A 1 -57.90 11.79 -32.72
CA SER A 1 -57.59 10.99 -31.50
C SER A 1 -56.38 11.61 -30.84
N PRO A 2 -56.43 11.99 -29.56
CA PRO A 2 -55.23 12.44 -28.85
C PRO A 2 -54.30 11.23 -28.66
N SER A 3 -53.01 11.40 -28.94
CA SER A 3 -51.99 10.37 -28.74
C SER A 3 -51.92 9.99 -27.25
N PRO A 4 -51.71 8.70 -26.90
CA PRO A 4 -51.59 8.30 -25.51
C PRO A 4 -50.40 9.01 -24.86
N SER A 5 -50.64 9.64 -23.70
CA SER A 5 -49.60 10.25 -22.88
C SER A 5 -48.59 9.18 -22.43
N PRO A 6 -47.28 9.45 -22.46
CA PRO A 6 -46.26 8.47 -22.06
C PRO A 6 -46.47 8.01 -20.61
N SER A 7 -46.17 6.73 -20.35
CA SER A 7 -46.39 6.12 -19.06
C SER A 7 -45.43 6.69 -18.01
N PRO A 8 -45.79 6.71 -16.71
CA PRO A 8 -44.90 7.19 -15.66
C PRO A 8 -43.54 6.48 -15.61
N LEU A 9 -43.48 5.21 -16.06
CA LEU A 9 -42.25 4.43 -16.11
C LEU A 9 -41.34 4.86 -17.26
N SER A 10 -41.87 5.21 -18.44
CA SER A 10 -41.03 5.70 -19.54
C SER A 10 -40.39 7.04 -19.20
N ASN A 11 -41.11 7.91 -18.49
CA ASN A 11 -40.56 9.19 -18.04
C ASN A 11 -39.41 9.02 -17.02
N LEU A 12 -39.41 7.94 -16.23
CA LEU A 12 -38.34 7.64 -15.27
C LEU A 12 -37.10 7.08 -15.97
N GLU A 13 -37.28 6.17 -16.94
CA GLU A 13 -36.19 5.62 -17.74
C GLU A 13 -35.48 6.72 -18.56
N ASP A 14 -36.25 7.62 -19.18
CA ASP A 14 -35.72 8.76 -19.93
C ASP A 14 -34.95 9.73 -19.02
N ALA A 15 -35.45 10.00 -17.81
CA ALA A 15 -34.77 10.85 -16.84
C ALA A 15 -33.45 10.22 -16.33
N LEU A 16 -33.44 8.91 -16.09
CA LEU A 16 -32.25 8.18 -15.66
C LEU A 16 -31.18 8.18 -16.77
N HIS A 17 -31.58 7.89 -18.01
CA HIS A 17 -30.70 7.93 -19.17
C HIS A 17 -30.13 9.33 -19.42
N SER A 18 -30.94 10.37 -19.28
CA SER A 18 -30.49 11.77 -19.38
C SER A 18 -29.44 12.10 -18.32
N SER A 19 -29.66 11.69 -17.08
CA SER A 19 -28.72 11.93 -15.98
C SER A 19 -27.39 11.20 -16.17
N VAL A 20 -27.42 9.95 -16.62
CA VAL A 20 -26.20 9.17 -16.91
C VAL A 20 -25.41 9.80 -18.05
N ASN A 21 -26.09 10.24 -19.11
CA ASN A 21 -25.43 10.90 -20.25
C ASN A 21 -24.81 12.25 -19.87
N ASP A 22 -25.47 13.03 -19.01
CA ASP A 22 -24.92 14.30 -18.52
C ASP A 22 -23.63 14.11 -17.70
N VAL A 23 -23.59 13.11 -16.81
CA VAL A 23 -22.38 12.75 -16.06
C VAL A 23 -21.26 12.33 -17.01
N PHE A 24 -21.60 11.51 -18.02
CA PHE A 24 -20.64 11.05 -19.02
C PHE A 24 -20.05 12.20 -19.84
N SER A 25 -20.89 13.11 -20.34
CA SER A 25 -20.45 14.28 -21.10
C SER A 25 -19.55 15.20 -20.28
N LYS A 26 -19.88 15.43 -18.99
CA LYS A 26 -19.04 16.22 -18.08
C LYS A 26 -17.67 15.58 -17.82
N ALA A 27 -17.64 14.26 -17.64
CA ALA A 27 -16.40 13.51 -17.44
C ALA A 27 -15.51 13.54 -18.68
N GLN A 28 -16.09 13.34 -19.88
CA GLN A 28 -15.37 13.43 -21.14
C GLN A 28 -14.79 14.83 -21.36
N ALA A 29 -15.59 15.89 -21.16
CA ALA A 29 -15.13 17.27 -21.31
C ALA A 29 -13.99 17.61 -20.34
N SER A 30 -14.05 17.10 -19.10
CA SER A 30 -12.98 17.30 -18.11
C SER A 30 -11.68 16.61 -18.52
N LEU A 31 -11.77 15.43 -19.14
CA LEU A 31 -10.59 14.68 -19.60
C LEU A 31 -9.96 15.32 -20.85
N GLU A 32 -10.77 15.82 -21.78
CA GLU A 32 -10.29 16.59 -22.93
C GLU A 32 -9.58 17.87 -22.48
N ALA A 33 -10.12 18.55 -21.46
CA ALA A 33 -9.47 19.72 -20.86
C ALA A 33 -8.13 19.39 -20.18
N ALA A 34 -8.02 18.23 -19.53
CA ALA A 34 -6.80 17.80 -18.85
C ALA A 34 -5.71 17.30 -19.81
N THR A 35 -6.09 16.64 -20.90
CA THR A 35 -5.16 16.00 -21.86
C THR A 35 -4.82 16.88 -23.07
N GLY A 36 -5.66 17.88 -23.37
CA GLY A 36 -5.53 18.72 -24.56
C GLY A 36 -5.85 18.00 -25.88
N LEU A 37 -6.42 16.79 -25.81
CA LEU A 37 -6.75 15.96 -26.96
C LEU A 37 -8.26 15.68 -27.02
N PRO A 38 -8.89 15.69 -28.20
CA PRO A 38 -10.29 15.27 -28.33
C PRO A 38 -10.40 13.75 -28.12
N LEU A 39 -11.17 13.32 -27.11
CA LEU A 39 -11.25 11.93 -26.67
C LEU A 39 -12.70 11.45 -26.76
N ARG A 40 -13.01 10.55 -27.70
CA ARG A 40 -14.30 9.87 -27.78
C ARG A 40 -14.21 8.48 -27.16
N LEU A 41 -14.32 8.43 -25.84
CA LEU A 41 -14.35 7.18 -25.09
C LEU A 41 -15.78 6.61 -25.07
N GLY A 42 -15.92 5.28 -24.98
CA GLY A 42 -17.22 4.65 -24.71
C GLY A 42 -17.52 4.60 -23.22
N ALA A 43 -18.77 4.30 -22.85
CA ALA A 43 -19.24 4.15 -21.46
C ALA A 43 -18.30 3.28 -20.59
N SER A 44 -17.87 2.13 -21.13
CA SER A 44 -16.97 1.20 -20.45
C SER A 44 -15.56 1.78 -20.24
N SER A 45 -14.98 2.43 -21.25
CA SER A 45 -13.64 3.03 -21.15
C SER A 45 -13.61 4.20 -20.16
N LEU A 46 -14.67 5.00 -20.12
CA LEU A 46 -14.81 6.12 -19.19
C LEU A 46 -15.03 5.64 -17.75
N ALA A 47 -15.83 4.58 -17.55
CA ALA A 47 -15.95 3.93 -16.24
C ALA A 47 -14.61 3.39 -15.73
N SER A 48 -13.82 2.75 -16.59
CA SER A 48 -12.47 2.27 -16.23
C SER A 48 -11.53 3.42 -15.86
N LEU A 49 -11.57 4.54 -16.58
CA LEU A 49 -10.75 5.72 -16.27
C LEU A 49 -11.16 6.38 -14.95
N ILE A 50 -12.47 6.49 -14.69
CA ILE A 50 -12.99 7.00 -13.41
C ILE A 50 -12.56 6.08 -12.26
N GLU A 51 -12.55 4.76 -12.45
CA GLU A 51 -12.10 3.83 -11.42
C GLU A 51 -10.59 3.95 -11.15
N VAL A 52 -9.77 4.14 -12.19
CA VAL A 52 -8.33 4.39 -12.04
C VAL A 52 -8.06 5.72 -11.33
N ASP A 53 -8.77 6.80 -11.69
CA ASP A 53 -8.68 8.09 -11.00
C ASP A 53 -9.16 7.98 -9.54
N ARG A 54 -10.25 7.25 -9.29
CA ARG A 54 -10.76 6.98 -7.94
C ARG A 54 -9.73 6.23 -7.10
N GLN A 55 -9.09 5.19 -7.64
CA GLN A 55 -8.03 4.44 -6.96
C GLN A 55 -6.82 5.32 -6.67
N ALA A 56 -6.37 6.13 -7.63
CA ALA A 56 -5.25 7.05 -7.45
C ALA A 56 -5.56 8.17 -6.42
N ARG A 57 -6.81 8.64 -6.38
CA ARG A 57 -7.26 9.61 -5.37
C ARG A 57 -7.41 8.97 -4.00
N LEU A 58 -7.87 7.72 -3.91
CA LEU A 58 -7.98 7.01 -2.65
C LEU A 58 -6.60 6.67 -2.06
N SER A 59 -5.62 6.32 -2.88
CA SER A 59 -4.24 6.17 -2.42
C SER A 59 -3.66 7.53 -2.00
N ALA A 60 -3.85 8.60 -2.79
CA ALA A 60 -3.37 9.92 -2.43
C ALA A 60 -4.07 10.55 -1.20
N ALA A 61 -5.34 10.23 -0.95
CA ALA A 61 -6.17 10.83 0.12
C ALA A 61 -5.96 10.19 1.49
N ILE A 62 -5.31 9.04 1.57
CA ILE A 62 -4.92 8.41 2.84
C ILE A 62 -3.39 8.55 2.96
N PRO A 63 -2.87 9.54 3.72
CA PRO A 63 -1.45 9.60 4.03
C PRO A 63 -0.98 8.26 4.60
N GLY A 64 -0.12 7.56 3.85
CA GLY A 64 0.35 6.20 4.19
C GLY A 64 -0.43 5.03 3.56
N SER A 65 -1.22 5.23 2.50
CA SER A 65 -1.88 4.12 1.77
C SER A 65 -0.90 3.16 1.09
N ASP A 66 0.24 3.68 0.66
CA ASP A 66 1.23 2.93 -0.10
C ASP A 66 2.22 2.33 0.88
N MET A 67 1.88 1.12 1.32
CA MET A 67 2.63 0.33 2.27
C MET A 67 3.27 -0.85 1.55
N THR A 68 4.58 -1.02 1.74
CA THR A 68 5.36 -2.10 1.13
C THR A 68 5.86 -3.04 2.22
N ALA A 69 5.61 -4.34 2.05
CA ALA A 69 6.19 -5.40 2.87
C ALA A 69 7.40 -6.01 2.17
N VAL A 70 8.54 -6.06 2.87
CA VAL A 70 9.79 -6.67 2.39
C VAL A 70 10.06 -7.92 3.23
N PHE A 71 10.00 -9.08 2.59
CA PHE A 71 10.31 -10.35 3.25
C PHE A 71 11.83 -10.51 3.36
N LEU A 72 12.34 -10.33 4.57
CA LEU A 72 13.76 -10.49 4.88
C LEU A 72 14.10 -11.95 5.15
N GLY A 73 13.15 -12.71 5.70
CA GLY A 73 13.24 -14.16 5.81
C GLY A 73 11.88 -14.82 5.95
N THR A 74 11.83 -16.09 5.55
CA THR A 74 10.60 -16.88 5.34
C THR A 74 10.77 -18.36 5.71
N GLY A 75 11.91 -18.71 6.29
CA GLY A 75 12.20 -20.04 6.82
C GLY A 75 11.71 -20.16 8.27
N SER A 76 11.50 -21.40 8.71
CA SER A 76 11.09 -21.76 10.06
C SER A 76 12.19 -22.58 10.73
N MET A 77 12.28 -22.46 12.06
CA MET A 77 13.24 -23.08 12.98
C MET A 77 14.71 -22.69 12.78
N TYR A 78 15.23 -22.81 11.56
CA TYR A 78 16.63 -22.51 11.25
C TYR A 78 16.79 -21.95 9.83
N PRO A 79 17.81 -21.10 9.60
CA PRO A 79 18.07 -20.57 8.27
C PRO A 79 18.59 -21.68 7.34
N THR A 80 18.25 -21.57 6.07
CA THR A 80 18.78 -22.40 4.98
C THR A 80 19.59 -21.54 4.02
N LYS A 81 20.26 -22.18 3.05
CA LYS A 81 21.01 -21.47 1.99
C LYS A 81 20.16 -20.48 1.19
N HIS A 82 18.85 -20.70 1.11
CA HIS A 82 17.95 -19.92 0.25
C HIS A 82 16.90 -19.13 1.02
N ARG A 83 16.71 -19.41 2.31
CA ARG A 83 15.70 -18.77 3.16
C ARG A 83 16.27 -18.52 4.54
N GLY A 84 16.39 -17.25 4.93
CA GLY A 84 16.61 -16.85 6.33
C GLY A 84 15.36 -17.11 7.19
N THR A 85 15.53 -17.08 8.51
CA THR A 85 14.46 -17.23 9.52
C THR A 85 13.43 -16.09 9.50
N SER A 86 12.34 -16.18 10.26
CA SER A 86 11.24 -15.21 10.20
C SER A 86 11.70 -13.76 10.37
N SER A 87 11.42 -12.93 9.36
CA SER A 87 11.49 -11.48 9.47
C SER A 87 10.84 -10.78 8.27
N VAL A 88 10.00 -9.77 8.55
CA VAL A 88 9.36 -8.92 7.55
C VAL A 88 9.53 -7.45 7.93
N ALA A 89 9.98 -6.62 6.99
CA ALA A 89 10.02 -5.17 7.18
C ALA A 89 8.81 -4.52 6.50
N LEU A 90 8.07 -3.72 7.26
CA LEU A 90 6.97 -2.91 6.79
C LEU A 90 7.43 -1.47 6.66
N ARG A 91 7.24 -0.88 5.47
CA ARG A 91 7.58 0.52 5.21
C ARG A 91 6.41 1.23 4.51
N TRP A 92 6.32 2.53 4.73
CA TRP A 92 5.44 3.41 3.99
C TRP A 92 6.23 4.17 2.93
N GLU A 93 5.62 4.42 1.78
CA GLU A 93 6.25 5.14 0.66
C GLU A 93 6.34 6.66 0.90
N SER A 94 5.69 7.18 1.94
CA SER A 94 5.89 8.58 2.36
C SER A 94 7.33 8.81 2.81
N ASP A 95 7.96 9.86 2.29
CA ASP A 95 9.29 10.26 2.74
C ASP A 95 9.28 10.53 4.25
N GLY A 96 10.39 10.25 4.94
CA GLY A 96 10.43 10.41 6.39
C GLY A 96 9.80 9.27 7.22
N ALA A 97 8.99 8.37 6.64
CA ALA A 97 8.36 7.30 7.42
C ALA A 97 9.30 6.30 8.10
N ASP A 98 8.86 5.83 9.26
CA ASP A 98 9.48 4.76 10.02
C ASP A 98 9.36 3.42 9.29
N ILE A 99 10.31 2.53 9.57
CA ILE A 99 10.25 1.12 9.19
C ILE A 99 9.99 0.30 10.44
N TRP A 100 9.05 -0.64 10.32
CA TRP A 100 8.70 -1.57 11.38
C TRP A 100 9.17 -2.96 11.00
N LEU A 101 9.75 -3.68 11.94
CA LEU A 101 10.21 -5.04 11.75
C LEU A 101 9.27 -5.99 12.49
N PHE A 102 8.77 -7.01 11.81
CA PHE A 102 8.03 -8.11 12.40
C PHE A 102 8.93 -9.33 12.40
N ASP A 103 9.23 -9.82 13.60
CA ASP A 103 10.23 -10.82 13.93
C ASP A 103 11.67 -10.46 13.50
N ALA A 104 12.62 -11.00 14.25
CA ALA A 104 14.04 -10.87 14.00
C ALA A 104 14.73 -12.19 14.34
N GLY A 105 14.52 -13.20 13.51
CA GLY A 105 15.29 -14.43 13.59
C GLY A 105 16.79 -14.24 13.26
N GLU A 106 17.57 -15.30 13.44
CA GLU A 106 19.01 -15.28 13.20
C GLU A 106 19.37 -14.79 11.78
N GLY A 107 20.35 -13.89 11.68
CA GLY A 107 20.84 -13.40 10.41
C GLY A 107 20.01 -12.30 9.73
N THR A 108 18.90 -11.83 10.33
CA THR A 108 18.09 -10.73 9.77
C THR A 108 18.91 -9.49 9.43
N GLN A 109 19.97 -9.17 10.19
CA GLN A 109 20.85 -8.03 9.89
C GLN A 109 21.56 -8.15 8.53
N LEU A 110 21.86 -9.36 8.07
CA LEU A 110 22.46 -9.62 6.76
C LEU A 110 21.43 -9.40 5.66
N GLN A 111 20.20 -9.87 5.90
CA GLN A 111 19.08 -9.70 4.98
C GLN A 111 18.70 -8.23 4.83
N ILE A 112 18.75 -7.45 5.92
CA ILE A 112 18.55 -5.99 5.85
C ILE A 112 19.60 -5.34 4.95
N GLN A 113 20.89 -5.67 5.14
CA GLN A 113 21.98 -5.13 4.31
C GLN A 113 21.86 -5.51 2.83
N ALA A 114 21.32 -6.69 2.52
CA ALA A 114 21.08 -7.15 1.16
C ALA A 114 19.77 -6.61 0.55
N SER A 115 19.01 -5.79 1.29
CA SER A 115 17.68 -5.30 0.89
C SER A 115 17.65 -3.78 0.71
N PRO A 116 16.56 -3.22 0.14
CA PRO A 116 16.35 -1.78 0.08
C PRO A 116 16.04 -1.10 1.43
N ILE A 117 16.05 -1.84 2.54
CA ILE A 117 15.71 -1.33 3.86
C ILE A 117 16.83 -0.46 4.41
N ARG A 118 16.49 0.79 4.78
CA ARG A 118 17.42 1.71 5.43
C ARG A 118 17.43 1.46 6.93
N ALA A 119 18.51 0.85 7.43
CA ALA A 119 18.68 0.50 8.85
C ALA A 119 18.36 1.66 9.81
N GLY A 120 18.84 2.88 9.53
CA GLY A 120 18.58 4.06 10.36
C GLY A 120 17.10 4.47 10.51
N ARG A 121 16.21 3.92 9.68
CA ARG A 121 14.77 4.16 9.71
C ARG A 121 13.99 3.09 10.48
N ILE A 122 14.63 2.01 10.91
CA ILE A 122 13.99 0.98 11.73
C ILE A 122 13.75 1.55 13.14
N ARG A 123 12.47 1.70 13.51
CA ARG A 123 12.08 2.28 14.81
C ARG A 123 11.38 1.29 15.74
N ARG A 124 10.70 0.30 15.19
CA ARG A 124 9.92 -0.67 15.96
C ARG A 124 10.26 -2.08 15.54
N VAL A 125 10.36 -2.98 16.51
CA VAL A 125 10.47 -4.41 16.31
C VAL A 125 9.34 -5.09 17.07
N PHE A 126 8.57 -5.94 16.40
CA PHE A 126 7.47 -6.70 16.96
C PHE A 126 7.84 -8.18 16.91
N VAL A 127 7.99 -8.82 18.05
CA VAL A 127 8.27 -10.25 18.19
C VAL A 127 6.94 -10.96 18.39
N SER A 128 6.61 -11.87 17.50
CA SER A 128 5.33 -12.58 17.54
C SER A 128 5.24 -13.58 18.71
N HIS A 129 6.30 -14.33 18.98
CA HIS A 129 6.36 -15.35 20.04
C HIS A 129 7.82 -15.75 20.38
N MET A 130 8.01 -16.56 21.42
CA MET A 130 9.32 -16.91 21.99
C MET A 130 10.03 -18.11 21.35
N HIS A 131 9.96 -18.27 20.03
CA HIS A 131 10.78 -19.25 19.31
C HIS A 131 12.04 -18.61 18.72
N GLY A 132 13.12 -19.38 18.66
CA GLY A 132 14.44 -18.86 18.30
C GLY A 132 14.49 -18.25 16.90
N ASP A 133 13.78 -18.84 15.94
CA ASP A 133 13.64 -18.36 14.57
C ASP A 133 12.85 -17.05 14.42
N HIS A 134 12.29 -16.51 15.50
CA HIS A 134 11.60 -15.24 15.55
C HIS A 134 12.34 -14.15 16.36
N MET A 135 13.32 -14.53 17.21
CA MET A 135 13.96 -13.56 18.13
C MET A 135 15.47 -13.65 18.30
N MET A 136 16.14 -14.73 17.89
CA MET A 136 17.58 -14.89 18.16
C MET A 136 18.46 -13.90 17.39
N GLY A 137 17.92 -13.19 16.40
CA GLY A 137 18.60 -12.09 15.71
C GLY A 137 18.52 -10.74 16.42
N LEU A 138 17.70 -10.57 17.47
CA LEU A 138 17.46 -9.28 18.11
C LEU A 138 18.75 -8.61 18.62
N ALA A 139 19.61 -9.35 19.31
CA ALA A 139 20.87 -8.81 19.82
C ALA A 139 21.78 -8.30 18.67
N GLY A 140 21.81 -9.04 17.56
CA GLY A 140 22.49 -8.64 16.33
C GLY A 140 21.89 -7.37 15.74
N ILE A 141 20.55 -7.32 15.61
CA ILE A 141 19.82 -6.15 15.11
C ILE A 141 20.11 -4.91 15.96
N VAL A 142 20.02 -4.99 17.29
CA VAL A 142 20.29 -3.84 18.16
C VAL A 142 21.70 -3.29 17.91
N THR A 143 22.71 -4.17 17.91
CA THR A 143 24.11 -3.81 17.68
C THR A 143 24.32 -3.22 16.27
N PHE A 144 23.73 -3.87 15.26
CA PHE A 144 23.76 -3.43 13.87
C PHE A 144 23.16 -2.04 13.71
N LEU A 145 21.98 -1.78 14.29
CA LEU A 145 21.32 -0.49 14.20
C LEU A 145 22.10 0.63 14.91
N THR A 146 22.69 0.34 16.07
CA THR A 146 23.50 1.33 16.80
C THR A 146 24.82 1.66 16.11
N SER A 147 25.37 0.75 15.31
CA SER A 147 26.63 0.99 14.58
C SER A 147 26.43 1.72 13.25
N HIS A 148 25.26 1.62 12.62
CA HIS A 148 25.01 2.20 11.30
C HIS A 148 24.45 3.63 11.33
N ALA A 149 23.88 4.07 12.45
CA ALA A 149 23.33 5.41 12.58
C ALA A 149 23.33 5.88 14.03
N THR A 150 23.61 7.16 14.24
CA THR A 150 23.27 7.81 15.51
C THR A 150 21.74 7.84 15.61
N ARG A 151 21.20 7.27 16.69
CA ARG A 151 19.77 7.21 16.92
C ARG A 151 19.35 8.34 17.84
N GLU A 152 18.52 9.26 17.35
CA GLU A 152 17.89 10.30 18.17
C GLU A 152 16.66 9.77 18.91
N VAL A 153 16.03 8.73 18.37
CA VAL A 153 14.83 8.09 18.93
C VAL A 153 15.17 6.65 19.31
N PRO A 154 14.73 6.18 20.50
CA PRO A 154 14.97 4.81 20.93
C PRO A 154 14.40 3.78 19.94
N LEU A 155 14.97 2.57 19.97
CA LEU A 155 14.36 1.42 19.31
C LEU A 155 13.30 0.85 20.25
N GLU A 156 12.05 0.78 19.79
CA GLU A 156 10.97 0.17 20.55
C GLU A 156 10.88 -1.32 20.17
N ILE A 157 10.85 -2.20 21.18
CA ILE A 157 10.72 -3.65 20.99
C ILE A 157 9.47 -4.11 21.73
N TYR A 158 8.56 -4.74 21.00
CA TYR A 158 7.31 -5.30 21.49
C TYR A 158 7.37 -6.82 21.37
N GLY A 159 6.85 -7.54 22.35
CA GLY A 159 6.82 -9.00 22.34
C GLY A 159 5.90 -9.56 23.43
N PRO A 160 5.82 -10.89 23.55
CA PRO A 160 5.13 -11.55 24.66
C PRO A 160 5.74 -11.19 26.01
N GLU A 161 4.96 -11.33 27.09
CA GLU A 161 5.45 -11.23 28.47
C GLU A 161 6.49 -12.31 28.82
#